data_AF-A0A290ZAA9-F1
#
_entry.id   AF-A0A290ZAA9-F1
#
_cell.length_a   1.000
_cell.length_b   1.000
_cell.length_c   1.000
_cell.angle_alpha   90.00
_cell.angle_beta   90.00
_cell.angle_gamma   90.00
#
_symmetry.space_group_name_H-M   'P 1'
#
loop_
_entity.id
_entity.type
_entity.pdbx_description
1 polymer ?
#
loop_
_entity_poly.entity_id
_entity_poly.type
_entity_poly.pdbx_seq_one_letter_code
_entity_poly.pdbx_strand_id
1 'polypeptide(L)'
;MQTRHRKRRYAAVASMTALGLALGSLGGVAVAQDAKQVVSDGHVDLFHIDAQDSTYTLGAHTSAGNVAPENLVVHAKPSVASRTVSAAIASLPGWKAQGETYYLLPQTSQAGQVFAGFGYSSNVPQGTSVTYTLDGVTGPGAFALWQNGEDGPNTFLASADGGPRSFTSTADHEHVNWGFTEQGDYAVAVRATVAPPNATPVDLAPVTYTFRVAEDLPTQQPEPDEPVATKLSISGLAGHYHAGGVANLTAVQEPATGEDHYHWFTRAQGETDWSVVPGALSGRYGFVVRTADDNREVMVKLYDHDHKVLAESAPVVIDVDDHGNDPVNGPTITATLTEQQGALTVSVAPENREVDLGELALTAEADRYRATGALKPITVTDTRSENPGWSATGRVRSFTTVDGQVLGGYHLGWTPTVLSSSQGQTVTPGAPKESGFTSGNGVGATSELGKAAAGAGRGVAQLGADLKLDVPVDTTPGAYRAMLILTAI
;
A
#
# COMPACT_ATOMS: atom_id res chain seq x y z
N MET A 1 63.73 -53.45 65.30
CA MET A 1 64.69 -54.10 64.37
C MET A 1 64.53 -53.40 63.01
N GLN A 2 65.53 -52.58 62.63
CA GLN A 2 65.86 -51.99 61.29
C GLN A 2 64.73 -51.34 60.44
N THR A 3 64.84 -50.23 59.70
CA THR A 3 65.82 -49.16 59.41
C THR A 3 65.05 -48.15 58.52
N ARG A 4 65.03 -46.84 58.83
CA ARG A 4 65.72 -45.73 58.13
C ARG A 4 64.83 -44.79 57.26
N HIS A 5 65.03 -43.49 57.56
CA HIS A 5 65.06 -42.29 56.72
C HIS A 5 63.81 -41.49 56.29
N ARG A 6 63.80 -40.25 56.84
CA ARG A 6 63.20 -38.96 56.41
C ARG A 6 62.97 -38.76 54.90
N LYS A 7 61.89 -38.03 54.53
CA LYS A 7 61.90 -36.59 54.12
C LYS A 7 60.49 -36.06 53.75
N ARG A 8 60.36 -34.73 53.90
CA ARG A 8 59.25 -33.78 53.63
C ARG A 8 58.79 -33.79 52.15
N ARG A 9 57.61 -33.33 51.69
CA ARG A 9 56.95 -31.99 51.77
C ARG A 9 55.49 -32.03 51.19
N TYR A 10 54.63 -31.12 51.70
CA TYR A 10 53.45 -30.36 51.18
C TYR A 10 52.74 -30.80 49.86
N ALA A 11 51.42 -30.64 49.65
CA ALA A 11 50.50 -29.58 50.08
C ALA A 11 48.98 -29.95 49.93
N ALA A 12 48.14 -29.18 50.64
CA ALA A 12 46.76 -28.70 50.39
C ALA A 12 45.69 -29.71 49.92
N VAL A 13 44.79 -30.18 50.80
CA VAL A 13 43.58 -29.53 51.40
C VAL A 13 42.40 -29.46 50.41
N ALA A 14 41.51 -30.46 50.55
CA ALA A 14 40.10 -30.40 50.19
C ALA A 14 39.29 -30.42 51.50
N SER A 15 38.26 -29.59 51.62
CA SER A 15 37.26 -29.72 52.69
C SER A 15 35.91 -29.19 52.22
N MET A 16 34.92 -30.08 52.29
CA MET A 16 33.48 -29.86 52.12
C MET A 16 32.90 -28.99 53.24
N THR A 17 31.94 -28.14 52.89
CA THR A 17 30.82 -27.79 53.78
C THR A 17 29.58 -27.51 52.95
N ALA A 18 28.45 -28.10 53.35
CA ALA A 18 27.14 -28.07 52.69
C ALA A 18 26.37 -26.76 52.88
N LEU A 19 25.53 -26.39 51.91
CA LEU A 19 24.44 -25.42 52.09
C LEU A 19 23.24 -25.78 51.18
N GLY A 20 22.03 -25.65 51.73
CA GLY A 20 20.79 -26.22 51.23
C GLY A 20 20.32 -25.72 49.86
N LEU A 21 19.73 -26.65 49.10
CA LEU A 21 19.01 -26.41 47.86
C LEU A 21 17.60 -25.89 48.18
N ALA A 22 17.41 -24.57 48.06
CA ALA A 22 16.10 -24.00 47.79
C ALA A 22 15.76 -24.30 46.32
N LEU A 23 14.69 -25.05 46.07
CA LEU A 23 14.07 -25.17 44.75
C LEU A 23 13.41 -23.83 44.41
N GLY A 24 14.20 -22.93 43.82
CA GLY A 24 13.67 -21.76 43.13
C GLY A 24 13.00 -22.22 41.84
N SER A 25 11.75 -21.79 41.64
CA SER A 25 11.05 -21.86 40.37
C SER A 25 11.96 -21.32 39.26
N LEU A 26 12.33 -22.16 38.30
CA LEU A 26 12.81 -21.70 37.01
C LEU A 26 11.64 -20.99 36.34
N GLY A 27 11.55 -19.68 36.55
CA GLY A 27 10.74 -18.82 35.70
C GLY A 27 11.27 -19.00 34.28
N GLY A 28 10.47 -19.63 33.43
CA GLY A 28 10.70 -19.60 32.00
C GLY A 28 10.77 -18.14 31.60
N VAL A 29 11.94 -17.70 31.15
CA VAL A 29 12.06 -16.43 30.44
C VAL A 29 11.32 -16.65 29.12
N ALA A 30 10.04 -16.29 29.09
CA ALA A 30 9.34 -16.11 27.84
C ALA A 30 10.08 -14.99 27.11
N VAL A 31 10.88 -15.36 26.12
CA VAL A 31 11.45 -14.41 25.18
C VAL A 31 10.26 -13.89 24.39
N ALA A 32 9.90 -12.62 24.56
CA ALA A 32 8.94 -11.97 23.70
C ALA A 32 9.48 -12.06 22.27
N GLN A 33 8.80 -12.79 21.38
CA GLN A 33 9.02 -12.66 19.95
C GLN A 33 8.46 -11.30 19.54
N ASP A 34 9.32 -10.42 19.06
CA ASP A 34 8.91 -9.13 18.49
C ASP A 34 7.94 -9.38 17.33
N ALA A 35 6.82 -8.66 17.33
CA ALA A 35 5.88 -8.69 16.22
C ALA A 35 6.59 -8.19 14.95
N LYS A 36 6.47 -8.93 13.84
CA LYS A 36 7.07 -8.53 12.57
C LYS A 36 6.42 -7.23 12.06
N GLN A 37 7.23 -6.32 11.52
CA GLN A 37 6.75 -5.17 10.78
C GLN A 37 6.05 -5.65 9.51
N VAL A 38 4.85 -5.14 9.24
CA VAL A 38 4.10 -5.47 8.03
C VAL A 38 4.01 -4.26 7.12
N VAL A 39 4.37 -4.44 5.84
CA VAL A 39 4.22 -3.43 4.79
C VAL A 39 3.09 -3.88 3.87
N SER A 40 1.94 -3.20 3.94
CA SER A 40 0.74 -3.53 3.15
C SER A 40 0.43 -2.53 2.04
N ASP A 41 1.11 -1.38 2.04
CA ASP A 41 1.06 -0.35 1.02
C ASP A 41 2.26 0.59 1.19
N GLY A 42 2.51 1.45 0.20
CA GLY A 42 3.57 2.45 0.26
C GLY A 42 4.93 1.93 -0.17
N HIS A 43 5.95 2.77 -0.01
CA HIS A 43 7.31 2.51 -0.51
C HIS A 43 8.13 1.61 0.43
N VAL A 44 8.86 0.66 -0.14
CA VAL A 44 9.85 -0.18 0.56
C VAL A 44 10.94 -0.61 -0.41
N ASP A 45 12.20 -0.65 0.03
CA ASP A 45 13.27 -1.28 -0.74
C ASP A 45 13.64 -2.60 -0.07
N LEU A 46 13.42 -3.73 -0.75
CA LEU A 46 13.61 -5.05 -0.15
C LEU A 46 15.04 -5.54 -0.28
N PHE A 47 15.68 -5.46 -1.44
CA PHE A 47 17.09 -5.86 -1.58
C PHE A 47 18.03 -4.68 -1.31
N HIS A 48 17.88 -4.04 -0.16
CA HIS A 48 18.62 -2.85 0.20
C HIS A 48 19.98 -3.20 0.81
N ILE A 49 21.06 -2.62 0.28
CA ILE A 49 22.38 -2.69 0.88
C ILE A 49 22.63 -1.44 1.72
N ASP A 50 22.94 -1.60 3.00
CA ASP A 50 23.47 -0.52 3.83
C ASP A 50 24.93 -0.79 4.21
N ALA A 51 25.64 0.27 4.60
CA ALA A 51 27.00 0.19 5.10
C ALA A 51 27.10 0.90 6.45
N GLN A 52 27.52 0.16 7.47
CA GLN A 52 27.79 0.71 8.80
C GLN A 52 29.13 0.16 9.30
N ASP A 53 30.00 1.05 9.80
CA ASP A 53 31.32 0.69 10.35
C ASP A 53 32.16 -0.21 9.40
N SER A 54 32.12 0.10 8.10
CA SER A 54 32.79 -0.66 7.02
C SER A 54 32.27 -2.10 6.79
N THR A 55 31.10 -2.43 7.32
CA THR A 55 30.40 -3.70 7.09
C THR A 55 29.16 -3.46 6.24
N TYR A 56 28.96 -4.28 5.22
CA TYR A 56 27.74 -4.25 4.39
C TYR A 56 26.69 -5.20 4.96
N THR A 57 25.42 -4.80 4.88
CA THR A 57 24.27 -5.64 5.25
C THR A 57 23.26 -5.67 4.10
N LEU A 58 22.64 -6.84 3.91
CA LEU A 58 21.50 -7.00 3.01
C LEU A 58 20.24 -7.06 3.90
N GLY A 59 19.34 -6.11 3.71
CA GLY A 59 18.10 -6.00 4.46
C GLY A 59 17.08 -5.19 3.67
N ALA A 60 16.05 -4.68 4.33
CA ALA A 60 15.07 -3.80 3.70
C ALA A 60 15.14 -2.38 4.28
N HIS A 61 14.71 -1.39 3.50
CA HIS A 61 14.56 -0.01 3.93
C HIS A 61 13.10 0.44 3.80
N THR A 62 12.53 0.96 4.88
CA THR A 62 11.17 1.50 4.93
C THR A 62 11.22 2.96 5.35
N SER A 63 10.08 3.66 5.33
CA SER A 63 9.98 5.02 5.88
C SER A 63 10.36 5.13 7.37
N ALA A 64 10.28 4.02 8.12
CA ALA A 64 10.72 3.94 9.51
C ALA A 64 12.23 3.65 9.67
N GLY A 65 12.94 3.39 8.56
CA GLY A 65 14.36 3.03 8.54
C GLY A 65 14.63 1.60 8.08
N ASN A 66 15.86 1.15 8.34
CA ASN A 66 16.32 -0.20 7.99
C ASN A 66 15.64 -1.26 8.86
N VAL A 67 15.20 -2.35 8.24
CA VAL A 67 14.57 -3.50 8.88
C VAL A 67 15.21 -4.79 8.39
N ALA A 68 15.48 -5.70 9.32
CA ALA A 68 15.99 -7.03 9.00
C ALA A 68 14.87 -7.87 8.32
N PRO A 69 15.15 -8.63 7.25
CA PRO A 69 14.12 -9.37 6.51
C PRO A 69 13.31 -10.35 7.36
N GLU A 70 13.92 -10.96 8.38
CA GLU A 70 13.24 -11.86 9.32
C GLU A 70 12.12 -11.17 10.12
N ASN A 71 12.25 -9.86 10.32
CA ASN A 71 11.32 -9.01 11.05
C ASN A 71 10.33 -8.29 10.12
N LEU A 72 10.32 -8.60 8.83
CA LEU A 72 9.49 -7.94 7.82
C LEU A 72 8.55 -8.95 7.15
N VAL A 73 7.29 -8.53 6.96
CA VAL A 73 6.33 -9.19 6.06
C VAL A 73 5.87 -8.17 5.02
N VAL A 74 6.01 -8.53 3.75
CA VAL A 74 5.48 -7.75 2.62
C VAL A 74 4.14 -8.32 2.22
N HIS A 75 3.09 -7.52 2.28
CA HIS A 75 1.71 -7.97 2.13
C HIS A 75 1.13 -7.53 0.77
N ALA A 76 0.96 -8.50 -0.12
CA ALA A 76 0.38 -8.34 -1.44
C ALA A 76 -1.10 -8.74 -1.42
N LYS A 77 -1.98 -7.79 -1.09
CA LYS A 77 -3.44 -7.99 -1.00
C LYS A 77 -4.06 -8.28 -2.38
N PRO A 78 -4.65 -9.47 -2.62
CA PRO A 78 -5.32 -9.84 -3.86
C PRO A 78 -6.31 -8.80 -4.38
N SER A 79 -7.07 -8.13 -3.51
CA SER A 79 -8.02 -7.07 -3.86
C SER A 79 -7.43 -5.95 -4.73
N VAL A 80 -6.13 -5.69 -4.61
CA VAL A 80 -5.41 -4.64 -5.36
C VAL A 80 -4.22 -5.16 -6.16
N ALA A 81 -3.67 -6.33 -5.82
CA ALA A 81 -2.52 -6.94 -6.47
C ALA A 81 -2.88 -7.91 -7.62
N SER A 82 -4.13 -8.38 -7.68
CA SER A 82 -4.57 -9.34 -8.71
C SER A 82 -4.52 -8.75 -10.12
N ARG A 83 -3.98 -9.52 -11.07
CA ARG A 83 -3.85 -9.16 -12.49
C ARG A 83 -4.15 -10.38 -13.37
N THR A 84 -4.55 -10.10 -14.60
CA THR A 84 -4.71 -11.13 -15.64
C THR A 84 -3.43 -11.27 -16.45
N VAL A 85 -2.97 -12.50 -16.63
CA VAL A 85 -1.79 -12.80 -17.45
C VAL A 85 -2.05 -12.39 -18.89
N SER A 86 -1.23 -11.47 -19.41
CA SER A 86 -1.20 -11.10 -20.82
C SER A 86 -0.32 -12.07 -21.63
N ALA A 87 -0.37 -11.99 -22.96
CA ALA A 87 0.49 -12.79 -23.82
C ALA A 87 1.99 -12.56 -23.54
N ALA A 88 2.38 -11.31 -23.22
CA ALA A 88 3.78 -10.99 -22.87
C ALA A 88 4.17 -11.54 -21.49
N ILE A 89 3.26 -11.55 -20.52
CA ILE A 89 3.55 -12.08 -19.18
C ILE A 89 3.58 -13.62 -19.19
N ALA A 90 2.81 -14.27 -20.05
CA ALA A 90 2.85 -15.71 -20.25
C ALA A 90 4.21 -16.24 -20.76
N SER A 91 5.11 -15.36 -21.24
CA SER A 91 6.47 -15.75 -21.65
C SER A 91 7.45 -15.84 -20.48
N LEU A 92 7.06 -15.45 -19.27
CA LEU A 92 7.91 -15.58 -18.07
C LEU A 92 8.16 -17.07 -17.75
N PRO A 93 9.38 -17.45 -17.33
CA PRO A 93 9.66 -18.83 -16.93
C PRO A 93 8.74 -19.33 -15.81
N GLY A 94 8.06 -20.45 -16.05
CA GLY A 94 7.13 -21.08 -15.09
C GLY A 94 5.86 -20.28 -14.80
N TRP A 95 5.51 -19.33 -15.67
CA TRP A 95 4.30 -18.53 -15.51
C TRP A 95 3.04 -19.25 -15.95
N LYS A 96 1.91 -18.71 -15.50
CA LYS A 96 0.57 -19.19 -15.85
C LYS A 96 0.22 -18.84 -17.29
N ALA A 97 -0.79 -19.51 -17.84
CA ALA A 97 -1.26 -19.27 -19.19
C ALA A 97 -1.97 -17.91 -19.31
N GLN A 98 -2.03 -17.38 -20.54
CA GLN A 98 -2.76 -16.16 -20.83
C GLN A 98 -4.22 -16.25 -20.38
N GLY A 99 -4.71 -15.20 -19.71
CA GLY A 99 -6.07 -15.15 -19.17
C GLY A 99 -6.20 -15.65 -17.73
N GLU A 100 -5.18 -16.32 -17.18
CA GLU A 100 -5.17 -16.73 -15.77
C GLU A 100 -4.82 -15.57 -14.83
N THR A 101 -5.07 -15.76 -13.53
CA THR A 101 -4.78 -14.76 -12.50
C THR A 101 -3.38 -14.95 -11.91
N TYR A 102 -2.68 -13.84 -11.70
CA TYR A 102 -1.45 -13.73 -10.91
C TYR A 102 -1.50 -12.49 -10.00
N TYR A 103 -0.56 -12.35 -9.08
CA TYR A 103 -0.48 -11.24 -8.12
C TYR A 103 0.80 -10.44 -8.33
N LEU A 104 0.71 -9.12 -8.26
CA LEU A 104 1.77 -8.20 -8.65
C LEU A 104 1.95 -7.08 -7.65
N LEU A 105 3.19 -6.87 -7.19
CA LEU A 105 3.66 -5.56 -6.71
C LEU A 105 4.25 -4.80 -7.90
N PRO A 106 3.63 -3.70 -8.36
CA PRO A 106 3.98 -3.09 -9.64
C PRO A 106 5.24 -2.22 -9.55
N GLN A 107 6.02 -2.19 -10.65
CA GLN A 107 7.18 -1.30 -10.81
C GLN A 107 6.84 0.20 -10.83
N THR A 108 5.56 0.55 -10.83
CA THR A 108 5.06 1.93 -10.73
C THR A 108 4.18 2.03 -9.51
N SER A 109 4.30 3.10 -8.73
CA SER A 109 3.45 3.32 -7.57
C SER A 109 1.96 3.31 -7.94
N GLN A 110 1.18 2.56 -7.19
CA GLN A 110 -0.27 2.43 -7.32
C GLN A 110 -0.89 2.55 -5.94
N ALA A 111 -2.05 3.21 -5.86
CA ALA A 111 -2.75 3.39 -4.58
C ALA A 111 -3.10 2.03 -3.94
N GLY A 112 -2.89 1.94 -2.63
CA GLY A 112 -3.20 0.74 -1.84
C GLY A 112 -2.27 -0.46 -2.05
N GLN A 113 -1.24 -0.34 -2.88
CA GLN A 113 -0.28 -1.41 -3.16
C GLN A 113 1.10 -1.06 -2.60
N VAL A 114 1.87 -2.11 -2.28
CA VAL A 114 3.28 -1.96 -1.95
C VAL A 114 4.05 -1.59 -3.21
N PHE A 115 4.82 -0.50 -3.13
CA PHE A 115 5.71 -0.04 -4.17
C PHE A 115 7.14 -0.43 -3.82
N ALA A 116 7.49 -1.67 -4.20
CA ALA A 116 8.74 -2.31 -3.82
C ALA A 116 9.88 -2.00 -4.80
N GLY A 117 11.05 -1.67 -4.25
CA GLY A 117 12.29 -1.44 -4.99
C GLY A 117 13.47 -2.23 -4.45
N PHE A 118 14.64 -1.96 -4.99
CA PHE A 118 15.93 -2.35 -4.44
C PHE A 118 16.93 -1.21 -4.64
N GLY A 119 18.07 -1.29 -3.96
CA GLY A 119 19.10 -0.25 -4.07
C GLY A 119 20.09 -0.33 -2.94
N TYR A 120 20.74 0.78 -2.65
CA TYR A 120 21.67 0.89 -1.54
C TYR A 120 21.68 2.28 -0.92
N SER A 121 22.06 2.36 0.35
CA SER A 121 22.09 3.61 1.09
C SER A 121 23.20 4.54 0.60
N SER A 122 23.11 5.82 0.95
CA SER A 122 24.16 6.81 0.70
C SER A 122 25.49 6.50 1.42
N ASN A 123 25.51 5.54 2.34
CA ASN A 123 26.73 5.11 3.03
C ASN A 123 27.56 4.14 2.17
N VAL A 124 26.96 3.56 1.12
CA VAL A 124 27.66 2.70 0.16
C VAL A 124 28.43 3.58 -0.84
N PRO A 125 29.71 3.29 -1.13
CA PRO A 125 30.52 4.10 -2.06
C PRO A 125 29.89 4.23 -3.45
N GLN A 126 29.89 5.45 -4.00
CA GLN A 126 29.38 5.69 -5.35
C GLN A 126 30.13 4.83 -6.39
N GLY A 127 29.37 4.24 -7.32
CA GLY A 127 29.92 3.34 -8.35
C GLY A 127 30.07 1.88 -7.89
N THR A 128 29.58 1.55 -6.69
CA THR A 128 29.45 0.16 -6.25
C THR A 128 28.47 -0.59 -7.16
N SER A 129 28.84 -1.81 -7.53
CA SER A 129 27.92 -2.75 -8.18
C SER A 129 27.51 -3.83 -7.19
N VAL A 130 26.24 -4.22 -7.20
CA VAL A 130 25.70 -5.27 -6.35
C VAL A 130 25.12 -6.37 -7.22
N THR A 131 25.57 -7.61 -7.00
CA THR A 131 24.99 -8.78 -7.65
C THR A 131 24.10 -9.51 -6.68
N TYR A 132 22.81 -9.57 -6.98
CA TYR A 132 21.82 -10.33 -6.19
C TYR A 132 21.65 -11.71 -6.80
N THR A 133 21.62 -12.75 -5.96
CA THR A 133 21.39 -14.12 -6.38
C THR A 133 20.23 -14.72 -5.60
N LEU A 134 19.26 -15.28 -6.32
CA LEU A 134 18.14 -16.04 -5.78
C LEU A 134 18.61 -17.45 -5.46
N ASP A 135 18.74 -17.75 -4.17
CA ASP A 135 19.12 -19.08 -3.70
C ASP A 135 17.92 -20.03 -3.66
N GLY A 136 16.72 -19.51 -3.41
CA GLY A 136 15.51 -20.32 -3.43
C GLY A 136 14.23 -19.54 -3.17
N VAL A 137 13.11 -20.14 -3.55
CA VAL A 137 11.77 -19.69 -3.18
C VAL A 137 10.98 -20.89 -2.68
N THR A 138 10.43 -20.76 -1.48
CA THR A 138 9.43 -21.69 -0.95
C THR A 138 8.08 -20.98 -0.96
N GLY A 139 7.07 -21.58 -1.57
CA GLY A 139 5.73 -21.01 -1.63
C GLY A 139 4.80 -21.80 -2.54
N PRO A 140 3.52 -21.41 -2.63
CA PRO A 140 2.49 -22.13 -3.37
C PRO A 140 2.59 -22.01 -4.90
N GLY A 141 3.38 -21.05 -5.40
CA GLY A 141 3.52 -20.75 -6.83
C GLY A 141 4.92 -20.34 -7.25
N ALA A 142 5.07 -19.89 -8.49
CA ALA A 142 6.29 -19.30 -9.01
C ALA A 142 6.40 -17.82 -8.62
N PHE A 143 7.64 -17.36 -8.49
CA PHE A 143 8.03 -15.99 -8.20
C PHE A 143 8.91 -15.47 -9.34
N ALA A 144 8.69 -14.22 -9.77
CA ALA A 144 9.58 -13.54 -10.70
C ALA A 144 9.74 -12.05 -10.37
N LEU A 145 10.92 -11.53 -10.69
CA LEU A 145 11.29 -10.12 -10.64
C LEU A 145 11.61 -9.65 -12.05
N TRP A 146 10.95 -8.60 -12.54
CA TRP A 146 11.21 -8.08 -13.89
C TRP A 146 10.91 -6.60 -14.04
N GLN A 147 11.41 -6.01 -15.12
CA GLN A 147 10.92 -4.72 -15.62
C GLN A 147 10.19 -4.92 -16.94
N ASN A 148 9.20 -4.09 -17.22
CA ASN A 148 8.57 -4.03 -18.52
C ASN A 148 9.59 -3.52 -19.55
N GLY A 149 9.81 -4.27 -20.63
CA GLY A 149 10.58 -3.87 -21.80
C GLY A 149 9.69 -3.76 -23.05
N GLU A 150 10.26 -3.26 -24.15
CA GLU A 150 9.54 -3.10 -25.43
C GLU A 150 9.08 -4.45 -26.01
N ASP A 151 9.91 -5.48 -25.91
CA ASP A 151 9.64 -6.82 -26.45
C ASP A 151 9.00 -7.79 -25.43
N GLY A 152 8.71 -7.32 -24.22
CA GLY A 152 8.21 -8.14 -23.12
C GLY A 152 8.97 -7.93 -21.80
N PRO A 153 8.78 -8.82 -20.81
CA PRO A 153 9.37 -8.65 -19.49
C PRO A 153 10.88 -8.93 -19.48
N ASN A 154 11.67 -7.91 -19.10
CA ASN A 154 13.10 -8.03 -18.79
C ASN A 154 13.27 -8.69 -17.42
N THR A 155 13.41 -10.01 -17.41
CA THR A 155 13.42 -10.82 -16.18
C THR A 155 14.77 -10.75 -15.48
N PHE A 156 14.77 -10.37 -14.22
CA PHE A 156 15.96 -10.27 -13.37
C PHE A 156 16.16 -11.53 -12.52
N LEU A 157 15.07 -12.02 -11.92
CA LEU A 157 15.05 -13.25 -11.12
C LEU A 157 13.79 -14.05 -11.44
N ALA A 158 13.87 -15.38 -11.45
CA ALA A 158 12.71 -16.26 -11.52
C ALA A 158 12.97 -17.56 -10.73
N SER A 159 11.94 -18.03 -10.01
CA SER A 159 12.05 -19.24 -9.20
C SER A 159 11.94 -20.53 -10.01
N ALA A 160 11.33 -20.45 -11.20
CA ALA A 160 11.16 -21.59 -12.11
C ALA A 160 12.49 -22.00 -12.76
N ASP A 161 12.59 -23.29 -13.09
CA ASP A 161 13.75 -23.84 -13.79
C ASP A 161 13.94 -23.16 -15.16
N GLY A 162 15.20 -22.87 -15.50
CA GLY A 162 15.56 -22.15 -16.73
C GLY A 162 15.40 -20.63 -16.66
N GLY A 163 14.86 -20.09 -15.56
CA GLY A 163 14.81 -18.64 -15.31
C GLY A 163 16.13 -18.06 -14.79
N PRO A 164 16.38 -16.74 -14.96
CA PRO A 164 17.54 -16.07 -14.38
C PRO A 164 17.56 -16.22 -12.85
N ARG A 165 18.74 -16.57 -12.30
CA ARG A 165 18.94 -16.72 -10.85
C ARG A 165 19.74 -15.58 -10.24
N SER A 166 20.31 -14.69 -11.05
CA SER A 166 21.05 -13.54 -10.57
C SER A 166 20.98 -12.37 -11.54
N PHE A 167 21.15 -11.17 -10.99
CA PHE A 167 21.33 -9.95 -11.76
C PHE A 167 22.29 -9.00 -11.03
N THR A 168 22.93 -8.11 -11.77
CA THR A 168 23.84 -7.10 -11.24
C THR A 168 23.26 -5.72 -11.50
N SER A 169 23.30 -4.83 -10.50
CA SER A 169 22.88 -3.44 -10.62
C SER A 169 23.90 -2.49 -10.02
N THR A 170 23.95 -1.28 -10.58
CA THR A 170 24.68 -0.12 -10.04
C THR A 170 23.73 0.99 -9.61
N ALA A 171 22.42 0.73 -9.60
CA ALA A 171 21.43 1.70 -9.17
C ALA A 171 21.50 1.86 -7.65
N ASP A 172 21.54 3.11 -7.19
CA ASP A 172 21.31 3.45 -5.80
C ASP A 172 19.84 3.24 -5.41
N HIS A 173 18.93 3.31 -6.39
CA HIS A 173 17.50 3.08 -6.21
C HIS A 173 16.81 2.67 -7.51
N GLU A 174 16.07 1.56 -7.52
CA GLU A 174 15.32 1.09 -8.70
C GLU A 174 14.02 0.36 -8.31
N HIS A 175 13.00 0.48 -9.17
CA HIS A 175 11.71 -0.20 -8.99
C HIS A 175 11.44 -1.22 -10.08
N VAL A 176 10.88 -2.36 -9.66
CA VAL A 176 10.65 -3.53 -10.50
C VAL A 176 9.33 -4.18 -10.13
N ASN A 177 8.82 -5.03 -11.02
CA ASN A 177 7.66 -5.85 -10.77
C ASN A 177 8.05 -7.06 -9.93
N TRP A 178 7.29 -7.33 -8.87
CA TRP A 178 7.41 -8.54 -8.06
C TRP A 178 6.14 -9.36 -8.25
N GLY A 179 6.23 -10.49 -8.93
CA GLY A 179 5.07 -11.29 -9.27
C GLY A 179 5.04 -12.65 -8.57
N PHE A 180 3.83 -13.11 -8.30
CA PHE A 180 3.52 -14.39 -7.66
C PHE A 180 2.37 -15.06 -8.41
N THR A 181 2.48 -16.35 -8.72
CA THR A 181 1.45 -17.04 -9.52
C THR A 181 0.25 -17.51 -8.70
N GLU A 182 0.43 -17.76 -7.40
CA GLU A 182 -0.61 -18.26 -6.48
C GLU A 182 -0.69 -17.45 -5.17
N GLN A 183 -1.85 -17.48 -4.51
CA GLN A 183 -1.99 -16.92 -3.16
C GLN A 183 -1.33 -17.82 -2.11
N GLY A 184 -0.81 -17.21 -1.06
CA GLY A 184 -0.21 -17.83 0.12
C GLY A 184 1.12 -17.21 0.51
N ASP A 185 1.85 -17.89 1.38
CA ASP A 185 3.11 -17.39 1.94
C ASP A 185 4.31 -17.81 1.07
N TYR A 186 5.17 -16.84 0.77
CA TYR A 186 6.41 -17.05 0.06
C TYR A 186 7.59 -16.65 0.94
N ALA A 187 8.58 -17.53 1.01
CA ALA A 187 9.91 -17.26 1.55
C ALA A 187 10.89 -17.19 0.39
N VAL A 188 11.44 -15.99 0.13
CA VAL A 188 12.37 -15.72 -0.98
C VAL A 188 13.76 -15.51 -0.40
N ALA A 189 14.64 -16.50 -0.58
CA ALA A 189 16.01 -16.50 -0.07
C ALA A 189 16.96 -15.87 -1.10
N VAL A 190 17.61 -14.78 -0.73
CA VAL A 190 18.49 -14.00 -1.60
C VAL A 190 19.79 -13.70 -0.88
N ARG A 191 20.90 -13.83 -1.60
CA ARG A 191 22.21 -13.34 -1.18
C ARG A 191 22.70 -12.26 -2.12
N ALA A 192 23.67 -11.46 -1.66
CA ALA A 192 24.26 -10.40 -2.47
C ALA A 192 25.79 -10.44 -2.41
N THR A 193 26.43 -10.03 -3.51
CA THR A 193 27.85 -9.73 -3.57
C THR A 193 28.00 -8.23 -3.85
N VAL A 194 28.59 -7.50 -2.90
CA VAL A 194 28.82 -6.05 -3.00
C VAL A 194 30.23 -5.82 -3.53
N ALA A 195 30.37 -5.14 -4.67
CA ALA A 195 31.65 -4.85 -5.32
C ALA A 195 31.88 -3.33 -5.42
N PRO A 196 32.52 -2.71 -4.40
CA PRO A 196 32.85 -1.29 -4.43
C PRO A 196 33.96 -0.99 -5.44
N PRO A 197 34.08 0.27 -5.91
CA PRO A 197 35.14 0.65 -6.84
C PRO A 197 36.51 0.45 -6.20
N ASN A 198 37.42 -0.21 -6.92
CA ASN A 198 38.80 -0.45 -6.49
C ASN A 198 38.95 -1.22 -5.16
N ALA A 199 37.93 -1.98 -4.75
CA ALA A 199 37.96 -2.84 -3.58
C ALA A 199 37.63 -4.28 -3.95
N THR A 200 38.02 -5.23 -3.10
CA THR A 200 37.63 -6.64 -3.24
C THR A 200 36.12 -6.78 -3.01
N PRO A 201 35.40 -7.54 -3.85
CA PRO A 201 33.99 -7.85 -3.61
C PRO A 201 33.77 -8.55 -2.25
N VAL A 202 32.65 -8.25 -1.62
CA VAL A 202 32.24 -8.79 -0.32
C VAL A 202 30.97 -9.60 -0.52
N ASP A 203 31.02 -10.89 -0.21
CA ASP A 203 29.85 -11.78 -0.23
C ASP A 203 29.07 -11.64 1.08
N LEU A 204 27.76 -11.46 0.94
CA LEU A 204 26.80 -11.44 2.04
C LEU A 204 26.08 -12.78 2.12
N ALA A 205 25.80 -13.20 3.35
CA ALA A 205 25.04 -14.42 3.60
C ALA A 205 23.61 -14.28 3.05
N PRO A 206 22.95 -15.40 2.69
CA PRO A 206 21.56 -15.38 2.26
C PRO A 206 20.64 -14.88 3.39
N VAL A 207 19.70 -14.00 3.05
CA VAL A 207 18.60 -13.55 3.90
C VAL A 207 17.28 -13.96 3.26
N THR A 208 16.23 -14.12 4.07
CA THR A 208 14.93 -14.59 3.59
C THR A 208 13.87 -13.51 3.76
N TYR A 209 13.27 -13.09 2.64
CA TYR A 209 12.15 -12.17 2.62
C TYR A 209 10.83 -12.93 2.68
N THR A 210 9.91 -12.48 3.55
CA THR A 210 8.58 -13.06 3.66
C THR A 210 7.58 -12.21 2.88
N PHE A 211 6.89 -12.83 1.92
CA PHE A 211 5.75 -12.22 1.22
C PHE A 211 4.47 -12.98 1.58
N ARG A 212 3.43 -12.24 1.97
CA ARG A 212 2.08 -12.75 2.15
C ARG A 212 1.26 -12.34 0.95
N VAL A 213 0.83 -13.30 0.13
CA VAL A 213 -0.08 -13.06 -1.00
C VAL A 213 -1.47 -13.55 -0.61
N ALA A 214 -2.16 -12.79 0.22
CA ALA A 214 -3.53 -13.09 0.66
C ALA A 214 -4.20 -11.78 1.05
N GLU A 215 -5.52 -11.79 1.23
CA GLU A 215 -6.22 -10.58 1.67
C GLU A 215 -5.87 -10.26 3.13
N ASP A 216 -5.74 -11.31 3.94
CA ASP A 216 -5.47 -11.24 5.36
C ASP A 216 -4.05 -11.69 5.71
N LEU A 217 -3.47 -11.02 6.70
CA LEU A 217 -2.24 -11.45 7.35
C LEU A 217 -2.54 -12.67 8.24
N PRO A 218 -1.62 -13.65 8.34
CA PRO A 218 -1.76 -14.68 9.35
C PRO A 218 -1.76 -14.00 10.72
N THR A 219 -2.79 -14.25 11.51
CA THR A 219 -2.87 -13.75 12.89
C THR A 219 -1.65 -14.32 13.65
N GLN A 220 -0.75 -13.47 14.12
CA GLN A 220 0.26 -13.87 15.11
C GLN A 220 -0.43 -14.02 16.46
N GLN A 221 -1.28 -15.03 16.56
CA GLN A 221 -1.72 -15.56 17.83
C GLN A 221 -1.06 -16.94 17.94
N PRO A 222 -0.41 -17.28 19.07
CA PRO A 222 -0.14 -18.69 19.34
C PRO A 222 -1.43 -19.47 19.09
N GLU A 223 -1.36 -20.68 18.52
CA GLU A 223 -2.54 -21.54 18.38
C GLU A 223 -3.37 -21.41 19.66
N PRO A 224 -4.66 -21.04 19.57
CA PRO A 224 -5.46 -20.88 20.77
C PRO A 224 -5.39 -22.18 21.57
N ASP A 225 -5.01 -22.08 22.83
CA ASP A 225 -5.38 -23.03 23.86
C ASP A 225 -6.91 -23.13 23.86
N GLU A 226 -7.46 -24.00 22.99
CA GLU A 226 -8.90 -24.10 22.70
C GLU A 226 -9.53 -22.76 22.23
N PRO A 227 -10.61 -22.78 21.42
CA PRO A 227 -11.37 -21.55 21.17
C PRO A 227 -11.84 -20.99 22.52
N VAL A 228 -11.55 -19.71 22.82
CA VAL A 228 -12.16 -19.03 23.97
C VAL A 228 -13.67 -19.08 23.73
N ALA A 229 -14.37 -19.94 24.46
CA ALA A 229 -15.80 -20.05 24.35
C ALA A 229 -16.45 -18.71 24.72
N THR A 230 -16.97 -18.00 23.73
CA THR A 230 -17.71 -16.74 23.92
C THR A 230 -19.21 -16.99 23.93
N LYS A 231 -19.94 -16.22 24.74
CA LYS A 231 -21.40 -16.14 24.66
C LYS A 231 -21.79 -14.96 23.79
N LEU A 232 -22.84 -15.15 23.00
CA LEU A 232 -23.37 -14.09 22.15
C LEU A 232 -24.74 -13.64 22.68
N SER A 233 -24.95 -12.33 22.77
CA SER A 233 -26.23 -11.73 23.16
C SER A 233 -26.60 -10.57 22.24
N ILE A 234 -27.87 -10.17 22.24
CA ILE A 234 -28.36 -9.02 21.48
C ILE A 234 -28.69 -7.90 22.45
N SER A 235 -28.18 -6.71 22.18
CA SER A 235 -28.51 -5.45 22.87
C SER A 235 -29.15 -4.46 21.90
N GLY A 236 -29.75 -3.39 22.43
CA GLY A 236 -30.42 -2.35 21.63
C GLY A 236 -31.89 -2.64 21.30
N LEU A 237 -32.45 -3.73 21.83
CA LEU A 237 -33.89 -4.01 21.75
C LEU A 237 -34.67 -2.98 22.59
N ALA A 238 -35.65 -2.33 21.98
CA ALA A 238 -36.58 -1.44 22.66
C ALA A 238 -37.69 -2.25 23.35
N GLY A 239 -38.41 -1.62 24.29
CA GLY A 239 -39.56 -2.26 24.94
C GLY A 239 -40.66 -2.61 23.95
N HIS A 240 -40.98 -1.71 23.03
CA HIS A 240 -41.80 -1.93 21.84
C HIS A 240 -41.35 -0.97 20.74
N TYR A 241 -41.82 -1.21 19.51
CA TYR A 241 -41.62 -0.38 18.35
C TYR A 241 -42.95 0.09 17.79
N HIS A 242 -42.95 1.27 17.16
CA HIS A 242 -44.04 1.71 16.29
C HIS A 242 -43.71 1.35 14.83
N ALA A 243 -44.72 1.10 14.01
CA ALA A 243 -44.51 0.87 12.58
C ALA A 243 -43.85 2.11 11.91
N GLY A 244 -42.85 1.87 11.07
CA GLY A 244 -41.98 2.91 10.50
C GLY A 244 -40.86 3.37 11.44
N GLY A 245 -40.85 2.93 12.70
CA GLY A 245 -39.73 3.10 13.61
C GLY A 245 -38.49 2.32 13.17
N VAL A 246 -37.36 2.56 13.82
CA VAL A 246 -36.07 1.92 13.50
C VAL A 246 -35.63 1.04 14.66
N ALA A 247 -35.44 -0.25 14.37
CA ALA A 247 -34.74 -1.16 15.26
C ALA A 247 -33.24 -1.11 14.97
N ASN A 248 -32.40 -1.00 16.00
CA ASN A 248 -30.94 -1.00 15.91
C ASN A 248 -30.38 -2.01 16.91
N LEU A 249 -30.16 -3.23 16.44
CA LEU A 249 -29.67 -4.33 17.26
C LEU A 249 -28.15 -4.43 17.16
N THR A 250 -27.50 -4.75 18.28
CA THR A 250 -26.05 -4.95 18.36
C THR A 250 -25.75 -6.29 19.02
N ALA A 251 -24.96 -7.11 18.33
CA ALA A 251 -24.41 -8.34 18.85
C ALA A 251 -23.31 -8.02 19.87
N VAL A 252 -23.35 -8.67 21.03
CA VAL A 252 -22.39 -8.49 22.12
C VAL A 252 -21.79 -9.84 22.49
N GLN A 253 -20.47 -9.91 22.40
CA GLN A 253 -19.68 -11.07 22.77
C GLN A 253 -19.22 -10.96 24.23
N GLU A 254 -19.32 -12.05 25.00
CA GLU A 254 -18.81 -12.12 26.37
C GLU A 254 -18.15 -13.48 26.67
N PRO A 255 -16.81 -13.51 26.85
CA PRO A 255 -15.86 -12.41 26.63
C PRO A 255 -15.78 -12.01 25.15
N ALA A 256 -15.34 -10.78 24.87
CA ALA A 256 -15.08 -10.36 23.49
C ALA A 256 -13.95 -11.20 22.87
N THR A 257 -14.15 -11.62 21.62
CA THR A 257 -13.14 -12.29 20.79
C THR A 257 -12.62 -11.32 19.72
N GLY A 258 -11.65 -11.77 18.92
CA GLY A 258 -11.18 -11.02 17.75
C GLY A 258 -12.05 -11.20 16.50
N GLU A 259 -13.10 -12.00 16.58
CA GLU A 259 -13.93 -12.39 15.44
C GLU A 259 -15.04 -11.36 15.21
N ASP A 260 -15.28 -11.01 13.95
CA ASP A 260 -16.26 -9.99 13.53
C ASP A 260 -17.18 -10.46 12.39
N HIS A 261 -17.19 -11.76 12.11
CA HIS A 261 -18.02 -12.37 11.08
C HIS A 261 -19.38 -12.77 11.63
N TYR A 262 -20.41 -11.93 11.42
CA TYR A 262 -21.76 -12.18 11.93
C TYR A 262 -22.72 -12.55 10.80
N HIS A 263 -23.74 -13.35 11.13
CA HIS A 263 -24.94 -13.46 10.30
C HIS A 263 -26.16 -13.28 11.19
N TRP A 264 -27.05 -12.38 10.79
CA TRP A 264 -28.34 -12.18 11.45
C TRP A 264 -29.42 -13.04 10.80
N PHE A 265 -30.32 -13.55 11.62
CA PHE A 265 -31.42 -14.41 11.20
C PHE A 265 -32.74 -13.89 11.75
N THR A 266 -33.79 -14.05 10.97
CA THR A 266 -35.17 -13.74 11.38
C THR A 266 -36.06 -14.94 11.19
N ARG A 267 -37.09 -15.05 12.03
CA ARG A 267 -38.17 -16.03 11.90
C ARG A 267 -39.49 -15.34 12.16
N ALA A 268 -40.43 -15.44 11.22
CA ALA A 268 -41.74 -14.81 11.40
C ALA A 268 -42.58 -15.60 12.42
N GLN A 269 -43.58 -14.95 13.01
CA GLN A 269 -44.46 -15.59 13.98
C GLN A 269 -45.13 -16.83 13.38
N GLY A 270 -44.99 -17.97 14.06
CA GLY A 270 -45.58 -19.25 13.63
C GLY A 270 -44.77 -20.04 12.60
N GLU A 271 -43.65 -19.49 12.09
CA GLU A 271 -42.70 -20.25 11.28
C GLU A 271 -41.76 -21.08 12.16
N THR A 272 -41.24 -22.18 11.61
CA THR A 272 -40.28 -23.05 12.31
C THR A 272 -38.84 -22.72 11.96
N ASP A 273 -38.60 -22.30 10.71
CA ASP A 273 -37.27 -22.22 10.12
C ASP A 273 -36.70 -20.80 10.20
N TRP A 274 -35.40 -20.71 10.43
CA TRP A 274 -34.68 -19.43 10.42
C TRP A 274 -34.29 -19.03 9.01
N SER A 275 -34.57 -17.78 8.65
CA SER A 275 -34.10 -17.16 7.41
C SER A 275 -32.92 -16.23 7.70
N VAL A 276 -31.82 -16.37 6.95
CA VAL A 276 -30.71 -15.41 7.01
C VAL A 276 -31.16 -14.06 6.45
N VAL A 277 -30.73 -12.96 7.08
CA VAL A 277 -30.98 -11.60 6.60
C VAL A 277 -29.88 -11.21 5.61
N PRO A 278 -30.20 -11.03 4.32
CA PRO A 278 -29.18 -10.72 3.32
C PRO A 278 -28.47 -9.39 3.64
N GLY A 279 -27.13 -9.41 3.63
CA GLY A 279 -26.29 -8.22 3.82
C GLY A 279 -26.11 -7.77 5.28
N ALA A 280 -26.81 -8.37 6.25
CA ALA A 280 -26.59 -8.11 7.67
C ALA A 280 -25.41 -8.96 8.18
N LEU A 281 -24.19 -8.57 7.79
CA LEU A 281 -22.95 -9.33 8.07
C LEU A 281 -22.09 -8.74 9.20
N SER A 282 -22.48 -7.58 9.72
CA SER A 282 -21.75 -6.90 10.80
C SER A 282 -22.31 -7.24 12.18
N GLY A 283 -21.61 -6.84 13.24
CA GLY A 283 -22.10 -6.91 14.62
C GLY A 283 -23.34 -6.03 14.88
N ARG A 284 -23.85 -5.32 13.88
CA ARG A 284 -25.06 -4.51 13.94
C ARG A 284 -26.06 -4.94 12.89
N TYR A 285 -27.33 -4.87 13.26
CA TYR A 285 -28.46 -5.06 12.35
C TYR A 285 -29.51 -3.98 12.60
N GLY A 286 -29.65 -3.10 11.61
CA GLY A 286 -30.63 -2.02 11.61
C GLY A 286 -31.69 -2.25 10.55
N PHE A 287 -32.97 -2.06 10.89
CA PHE A 287 -34.07 -2.15 9.93
C PHE A 287 -35.25 -1.26 10.32
N VAL A 288 -36.06 -0.89 9.32
CA VAL A 288 -37.34 -0.22 9.54
C VAL A 288 -38.37 -1.27 9.95
N VAL A 289 -39.00 -1.07 11.10
CA VAL A 289 -40.01 -1.99 11.65
C VAL A 289 -41.32 -1.81 10.90
N ARG A 290 -41.92 -2.92 10.46
CA ARG A 290 -43.25 -2.95 9.82
C ARG A 290 -44.26 -3.56 10.78
N THR A 291 -45.55 -3.30 10.57
CA THR A 291 -46.60 -3.99 11.36
C THR A 291 -46.53 -5.52 11.24
N ALA A 292 -46.08 -6.04 10.09
CA ALA A 292 -45.88 -7.48 9.87
C ALA A 292 -44.64 -8.07 10.56
N ASP A 293 -43.82 -7.24 11.22
CA ASP A 293 -42.69 -7.70 12.03
C ASP A 293 -43.09 -7.91 13.49
N ASP A 294 -44.35 -7.67 13.86
CA ASP A 294 -44.86 -8.02 15.19
C ASP A 294 -44.67 -9.51 15.50
N ASN A 295 -44.19 -9.79 16.71
CA ASN A 295 -43.80 -11.13 17.18
C ASN A 295 -42.72 -11.82 16.32
N ARG A 296 -42.00 -11.10 15.46
CA ARG A 296 -40.85 -11.65 14.73
C ARG A 296 -39.70 -11.91 15.69
N GLU A 297 -39.09 -13.08 15.57
CA GLU A 297 -37.88 -13.40 16.30
C GLU A 297 -36.64 -13.04 15.48
N VAL A 298 -35.61 -12.55 16.17
CA VAL A 298 -34.31 -12.20 15.61
C VAL A 298 -33.21 -12.86 16.43
N MET A 299 -32.24 -13.49 15.78
CA MET A 299 -31.03 -14.00 16.43
C MET A 299 -29.79 -13.69 15.59
N VAL A 300 -28.62 -13.82 16.18
CA VAL A 300 -27.33 -13.62 15.50
C VAL A 300 -26.40 -14.80 15.79
N LYS A 301 -25.59 -15.16 14.80
CA LYS A 301 -24.49 -16.12 14.94
C LYS A 301 -23.16 -15.43 14.65
N LEU A 302 -22.15 -15.73 15.45
CA LEU A 302 -20.75 -15.37 15.23
C LEU A 302 -20.02 -16.59 14.65
N TYR A 303 -19.23 -16.36 13.61
CA TYR A 303 -18.42 -17.37 12.95
C TYR A 303 -16.94 -17.09 13.17
N ASP A 304 -16.13 -18.13 13.20
CA ASP A 304 -14.67 -17.99 13.10
C ASP A 304 -14.23 -17.74 11.64
N HIS A 305 -12.93 -17.49 11.47
CA HIS A 305 -12.25 -17.39 10.19
C HIS A 305 -12.43 -18.61 9.26
N ASP A 306 -12.76 -19.78 9.79
CA ASP A 306 -13.06 -21.01 9.02
C ASP A 306 -14.56 -21.16 8.68
N HIS A 307 -15.37 -20.14 8.97
CA HIS A 307 -16.83 -20.13 8.80
C HIS A 307 -17.57 -21.17 9.65
N LYS A 308 -17.00 -21.59 10.77
CA LYS A 308 -17.69 -22.43 11.75
C LYS A 308 -18.35 -21.54 12.81
N VAL A 309 -19.55 -21.92 13.23
CA VAL A 309 -20.29 -21.18 14.27
C VAL A 309 -19.52 -21.28 15.59
N LEU A 310 -19.10 -20.13 16.11
CA LEU A 310 -18.47 -19.99 17.42
C LEU A 310 -19.50 -19.80 18.53
N ALA A 311 -20.49 -18.95 18.29
CA ALA A 311 -21.52 -18.64 19.26
C ALA A 311 -22.83 -18.23 18.57
N GLU A 312 -23.95 -18.52 19.23
CA GLU A 312 -25.31 -18.18 18.79
C GLU A 312 -26.04 -17.48 19.93
N SER A 313 -26.78 -16.41 19.61
CA SER A 313 -27.58 -15.70 20.61
C SER A 313 -28.89 -16.41 20.91
N ALA A 314 -29.42 -16.22 22.11
CA ALA A 314 -30.87 -16.43 22.31
C ALA A 314 -31.66 -15.50 21.36
N PRO A 315 -32.84 -15.93 20.87
CA PRO A 315 -33.68 -15.09 20.04
C PRO A 315 -34.29 -13.95 20.87
N VAL A 316 -34.40 -12.78 20.26
CA VAL A 316 -35.18 -11.65 20.78
C VAL A 316 -36.44 -11.45 19.94
N VAL A 317 -37.52 -10.99 20.57
CA VAL A 317 -38.81 -10.77 19.89
C VAL A 317 -38.97 -9.28 19.59
N ILE A 318 -39.37 -8.95 18.38
CA ILE A 318 -39.80 -7.61 18.00
C ILE A 318 -41.25 -7.45 18.40
N ASP A 319 -41.50 -6.61 19.41
CA ASP A 319 -42.84 -6.21 19.85
C ASP A 319 -43.25 -4.93 19.13
N VAL A 320 -44.32 -4.98 18.34
CA VAL A 320 -44.84 -3.81 17.61
C VAL A 320 -46.16 -3.37 18.25
N ASP A 321 -46.14 -2.22 18.93
CA ASP A 321 -47.30 -1.60 19.54
C ASP A 321 -47.45 -0.16 19.05
N ASP A 322 -48.46 0.08 18.22
CA ASP A 322 -48.83 1.41 17.71
C ASP A 322 -49.87 2.12 18.61
N HIS A 323 -50.02 1.68 19.86
CA HIS A 323 -50.92 2.22 20.88
C HIS A 323 -52.39 2.32 20.43
N GLY A 324 -52.84 1.30 19.69
CA GLY A 324 -54.19 1.23 19.15
C GLY A 324 -54.41 1.99 17.84
N ASN A 325 -53.35 2.54 17.23
CA ASN A 325 -53.39 2.97 15.84
C ASN A 325 -53.12 1.80 14.91
N ASP A 326 -53.72 1.80 13.70
CA ASP A 326 -53.49 0.79 12.66
C ASP A 326 -52.82 1.43 11.44
N PRO A 327 -51.49 1.64 11.48
CA PRO A 327 -50.77 2.28 10.40
C PRO A 327 -50.71 1.38 9.16
N VAL A 328 -51.08 1.94 8.00
CA VAL A 328 -50.95 1.24 6.72
C VAL A 328 -49.50 1.32 6.25
N ASN A 329 -48.87 0.17 6.00
CA ASN A 329 -47.51 0.12 5.45
C ASN A 329 -47.46 0.77 4.06
N GLY A 330 -46.57 1.76 3.89
CA GLY A 330 -46.25 2.37 2.60
C GLY A 330 -45.23 1.54 1.79
N PRO A 331 -44.88 1.98 0.56
CA PRO A 331 -43.84 1.33 -0.23
C PRO A 331 -42.46 1.48 0.44
N THR A 332 -41.62 0.44 0.34
CA THR A 332 -40.22 0.51 0.77
C THR A 332 -39.41 1.38 -0.19
N ILE A 333 -38.69 2.36 0.34
CA ILE A 333 -37.75 3.20 -0.41
C ILE A 333 -36.34 2.73 -0.09
N THR A 334 -35.58 2.32 -1.11
CA THR A 334 -34.22 1.80 -0.95
C THR A 334 -33.22 2.67 -1.71
N ALA A 335 -32.11 3.01 -1.05
CA ALA A 335 -30.94 3.59 -1.67
C ALA A 335 -29.70 2.80 -1.22
N THR A 336 -28.79 2.53 -2.13
CA THR A 336 -27.54 1.80 -1.84
C THR A 336 -26.37 2.75 -2.02
N LEU A 337 -25.53 2.84 -0.98
CA LEU A 337 -24.22 3.46 -1.07
C LEU A 337 -23.17 2.36 -0.89
N THR A 338 -22.44 2.05 -1.96
CA THR A 338 -21.26 1.19 -1.85
C THR A 338 -20.15 1.99 -1.17
N GLU A 339 -19.43 1.39 -0.22
CA GLU A 339 -18.25 2.03 0.35
C GLU A 339 -17.24 2.32 -0.77
N GLN A 340 -17.12 3.61 -1.13
CA GLN A 340 -15.96 4.11 -1.85
C GLN A 340 -15.19 4.96 -0.86
N GLN A 341 -13.95 4.55 -0.56
CA GLN A 341 -12.99 5.48 0.02
C GLN A 341 -12.88 6.66 -0.95
N GLY A 342 -13.16 7.87 -0.48
CA GLY A 342 -13.03 9.05 -1.32
C GLY A 342 -11.62 9.14 -1.90
N ALA A 343 -11.47 9.77 -3.07
CA ALA A 343 -10.22 9.81 -3.83
C ALA A 343 -9.83 11.24 -4.20
N LEU A 344 -8.53 11.48 -4.34
CA LEU A 344 -7.98 12.67 -4.98
C LEU A 344 -7.47 12.30 -6.37
N THR A 345 -7.95 13.00 -7.40
CA THR A 345 -7.54 12.77 -8.79
C THR A 345 -7.21 14.07 -9.51
N VAL A 346 -6.26 14.02 -10.44
CA VAL A 346 -5.97 15.07 -11.41
C VAL A 346 -6.13 14.51 -12.82
N SER A 347 -6.83 15.22 -13.70
CA SER A 347 -7.15 14.74 -15.04
C SER A 347 -7.16 15.86 -16.09
N VAL A 348 -6.94 15.47 -17.35
CA VAL A 348 -7.01 16.36 -18.51
C VAL A 348 -7.89 15.72 -19.57
N ALA A 349 -8.99 16.41 -19.91
CA ALA A 349 -9.90 15.97 -20.96
C ALA A 349 -9.16 15.85 -22.31
N PRO A 350 -9.46 14.84 -23.16
CA PRO A 350 -8.73 14.62 -24.41
C PRO A 350 -8.56 15.86 -25.30
N GLU A 351 -9.62 16.67 -25.43
CA GLU A 351 -9.64 17.93 -26.18
C GLU A 351 -8.72 19.03 -25.60
N ASN A 352 -8.34 18.87 -24.33
CA ASN A 352 -7.49 19.79 -23.59
C ASN A 352 -6.01 19.41 -23.58
N ARG A 353 -5.63 18.26 -24.18
CA ARG A 353 -4.26 17.74 -24.10
C ARG A 353 -3.26 18.43 -25.01
N GLU A 354 -3.74 19.08 -26.08
CA GLU A 354 -2.90 19.82 -27.03
C GLU A 354 -2.95 21.32 -26.73
N VAL A 355 -1.77 21.92 -26.56
CA VAL A 355 -1.56 23.35 -26.37
C VAL A 355 -0.54 23.82 -27.41
N ASP A 356 -0.96 24.75 -28.25
CA ASP A 356 -0.12 25.38 -29.27
C ASP A 356 0.27 26.79 -28.80
N LEU A 357 1.58 27.05 -28.71
CA LEU A 357 2.11 28.38 -28.33
C LEU A 357 2.31 29.29 -29.55
N GLY A 358 2.08 28.78 -30.76
CA GLY A 358 2.37 29.47 -32.02
C GLY A 358 3.87 29.51 -32.36
N GLU A 359 4.20 30.36 -33.33
CA GLU A 359 5.58 30.54 -33.78
C GLU A 359 6.43 31.33 -32.77
N LEU A 360 7.66 30.87 -32.56
CA LEU A 360 8.68 31.60 -31.80
C LEU A 360 9.08 32.87 -32.56
N ALA A 361 8.81 34.04 -31.98
CA ALA A 361 9.12 35.34 -32.56
C ALA A 361 10.32 36.00 -31.87
N LEU A 362 11.20 36.65 -32.63
CA LEU A 362 12.32 37.40 -32.08
C LEU A 362 11.79 38.55 -31.22
N THR A 363 12.30 38.71 -30.00
CA THR A 363 11.93 39.82 -29.11
C THR A 363 12.39 41.16 -29.67
N ALA A 364 11.80 42.27 -29.18
CA ALA A 364 12.18 43.62 -29.60
C ALA A 364 13.64 43.96 -29.25
N GLU A 365 14.15 43.36 -28.18
CA GLU A 365 15.54 43.47 -27.72
C GLU A 365 16.51 42.63 -28.59
N ALA A 366 15.99 41.78 -29.48
CA ALA A 366 16.74 40.88 -30.35
C ALA A 366 17.68 39.91 -29.61
N ASP A 367 17.37 39.57 -28.36
CA ASP A 367 18.22 38.75 -27.47
C ASP A 367 17.69 37.32 -27.26
N ARG A 368 16.45 37.04 -27.65
CA ARG A 368 15.79 35.73 -27.54
C ARG A 368 14.61 35.58 -28.50
N TYR A 369 14.16 34.34 -28.69
CA TYR A 369 12.85 34.06 -29.27
C TYR A 369 11.81 33.80 -28.18
N ARG A 370 10.56 34.25 -28.40
CA ARG A 370 9.44 34.10 -27.46
C ARG A 370 8.20 33.53 -28.14
N ALA A 371 7.51 32.63 -27.44
CA ALA A 371 6.16 32.18 -27.75
C ALA A 371 5.29 32.21 -26.48
N THR A 372 3.99 32.46 -26.64
CA THR A 372 3.03 32.57 -25.53
C THR A 372 1.73 31.84 -25.83
N GLY A 373 1.13 31.24 -24.83
CA GLY A 373 -0.17 30.56 -24.95
C GLY A 373 -0.78 30.34 -23.58
N ALA A 374 -1.78 29.47 -23.48
CA ALA A 374 -2.40 29.13 -22.20
C ALA A 374 -2.70 27.63 -22.13
N LEU A 375 -2.56 27.07 -20.93
CA LEU A 375 -3.07 25.74 -20.63
C LEU A 375 -4.59 25.72 -20.75
N LYS A 376 -5.09 24.67 -21.37
CA LYS A 376 -6.51 24.32 -21.32
C LYS A 376 -6.85 23.70 -19.95
N PRO A 377 -8.13 23.64 -19.55
CA PRO A 377 -8.52 23.24 -18.19
C PRO A 377 -7.97 21.89 -17.75
N ILE A 378 -7.32 21.88 -16.59
CA ILE A 378 -6.89 20.70 -15.82
C ILE A 378 -7.83 20.52 -14.64
N THR A 379 -8.41 19.34 -14.47
CA THR A 379 -9.42 19.08 -13.42
C THR A 379 -8.80 18.38 -12.23
N VAL A 380 -9.02 18.92 -11.02
CA VAL A 380 -8.72 18.26 -9.74
C VAL A 380 -10.04 17.89 -9.07
N THR A 381 -10.20 16.63 -8.67
CA THR A 381 -11.39 16.14 -7.97
C THR A 381 -10.98 15.49 -6.66
N ASP A 382 -11.50 15.99 -5.54
CA ASP A 382 -11.29 15.44 -4.21
C ASP A 382 -12.65 15.04 -3.59
N THR A 383 -12.83 13.74 -3.37
CA THR A 383 -14.01 13.17 -2.70
C THR A 383 -13.70 12.62 -1.30
N ARG A 384 -12.46 12.79 -0.81
CA ARG A 384 -12.01 12.26 0.48
C ARG A 384 -12.83 12.83 1.64
N SER A 385 -13.29 11.94 2.53
CA SER A 385 -14.14 12.24 3.67
C SER A 385 -13.45 13.06 4.77
N GLU A 386 -12.14 12.92 4.87
CA GLU A 386 -11.26 13.60 5.82
C GLU A 386 -10.84 14.99 5.33
N ASN A 387 -10.99 15.28 4.02
CA ASN A 387 -10.74 16.59 3.40
C ASN A 387 -9.41 17.23 3.87
N PRO A 388 -8.27 16.55 3.68
CA PRO A 388 -6.99 16.98 4.25
C PRO A 388 -6.37 18.18 3.49
N GLY A 389 -7.02 18.62 2.41
CA GLY A 389 -6.46 19.57 1.44
C GLY A 389 -5.65 18.85 0.37
N TRP A 390 -5.19 19.61 -0.62
CA TRP A 390 -4.39 19.07 -1.73
C TRP A 390 -3.51 20.14 -2.37
N SER A 391 -2.42 19.71 -3.02
CA SER A 391 -1.61 20.54 -3.92
C SER A 391 -1.46 19.84 -5.27
N ALA A 392 -1.79 20.57 -6.34
CA ALA A 392 -1.57 20.16 -7.72
C ALA A 392 -0.32 20.86 -8.26
N THR A 393 0.58 20.09 -8.84
CA THR A 393 1.87 20.56 -9.38
C THR A 393 2.06 20.08 -10.81
N GLY A 394 2.95 20.74 -11.54
CA GLY A 394 3.37 20.30 -12.87
C GLY A 394 4.84 20.57 -13.17
N ARG A 395 5.37 19.84 -14.14
CA ARG A 395 6.72 20.04 -14.69
C ARG A 395 6.82 19.63 -16.16
N VAL A 396 7.72 20.28 -16.88
CA VAL A 396 8.13 19.91 -18.24
C VAL A 396 9.61 19.57 -18.20
N ARG A 397 10.01 18.36 -18.63
CA ARG A 397 11.44 17.99 -18.61
C ARG A 397 12.22 18.68 -19.72
N SER A 398 11.80 18.45 -20.95
CA SER A 398 12.45 18.98 -22.14
C SER A 398 11.47 19.03 -23.30
N PHE A 399 11.72 19.93 -24.23
CA PHE A 399 11.14 19.93 -25.55
C PHE A 399 12.07 19.21 -26.52
N THR A 400 11.50 18.54 -27.50
CA THR A 400 12.23 17.81 -28.52
C THR A 400 11.66 18.10 -29.90
N THR A 401 12.52 18.17 -30.91
CA THR A 401 12.10 18.15 -32.32
C THR A 401 12.10 16.72 -32.84
N VAL A 402 11.44 16.50 -33.99
CA VAL A 402 11.46 15.19 -34.68
C VAL A 402 12.87 14.75 -35.10
N ASP A 403 13.77 15.72 -35.33
CA ASP A 403 15.17 15.50 -35.71
C ASP A 403 16.11 15.39 -34.49
N GLY A 404 15.56 15.32 -33.27
CA GLY A 404 16.30 15.02 -32.04
C GLY A 404 16.96 16.21 -31.34
N GLN A 405 16.64 17.46 -31.73
CA GLN A 405 17.13 18.64 -30.99
C GLN A 405 16.41 18.74 -29.65
N VAL A 406 17.16 19.01 -28.58
CA VAL A 406 16.63 19.09 -27.21
C VAL A 406 16.73 20.52 -26.69
N LEU A 407 15.63 21.00 -26.12
CA LEU A 407 15.55 22.28 -25.41
C LEU A 407 15.05 22.02 -23.99
N GLY A 408 15.75 22.51 -22.97
CA GLY A 408 15.39 22.26 -21.58
C GLY A 408 14.02 22.86 -21.21
N GLY A 409 13.22 22.12 -20.43
CA GLY A 409 11.89 22.59 -20.00
C GLY A 409 11.93 23.82 -19.09
N TYR A 410 13.10 24.13 -18.51
CA TYR A 410 13.31 25.34 -17.72
C TYR A 410 13.11 26.63 -18.53
N HIS A 411 13.18 26.58 -19.86
CA HIS A 411 12.86 27.72 -20.73
C HIS A 411 11.37 28.11 -20.72
N LEU A 412 10.49 27.23 -20.25
CA LEU A 412 9.07 27.52 -20.10
C LEU A 412 8.82 28.14 -18.72
N GLY A 413 8.17 29.30 -18.70
CA GLY A 413 7.53 29.89 -17.54
C GLY A 413 6.02 29.73 -17.59
N TRP A 414 5.36 29.86 -16.45
CA TRP A 414 3.90 29.85 -16.37
C TRP A 414 3.33 30.79 -15.30
N THR A 415 2.07 31.17 -15.43
CA THR A 415 1.30 31.93 -14.43
C THR A 415 0.00 31.18 -14.15
N PRO A 416 -0.07 30.39 -13.07
CA PRO A 416 -1.25 29.60 -12.76
C PRO A 416 -2.50 30.42 -12.45
N THR A 417 -3.66 29.87 -12.79
CA THR A 417 -4.98 30.47 -12.56
C THR A 417 -6.00 29.42 -12.12
N VAL A 418 -7.01 29.86 -11.35
CA VAL A 418 -8.19 29.03 -11.03
C VAL A 418 -9.31 29.45 -11.97
N LEU A 419 -9.82 28.50 -12.76
CA LEU A 419 -10.87 28.73 -13.74
C LEU A 419 -12.26 28.52 -13.12
N SER A 420 -12.40 27.50 -12.28
CA SER A 420 -13.62 27.22 -11.51
C SER A 420 -13.34 26.37 -10.27
N SER A 421 -14.24 26.43 -9.29
CA SER A 421 -14.24 25.58 -8.10
C SER A 421 -15.67 25.26 -7.66
N SER A 422 -15.83 24.14 -6.96
CA SER A 422 -17.13 23.74 -6.41
C SER A 422 -17.57 24.64 -5.26
N GLN A 423 -18.87 24.66 -4.97
CA GLN A 423 -19.40 25.42 -3.83
C GLN A 423 -18.78 24.91 -2.51
N GLY A 424 -18.28 25.83 -1.67
CA GLY A 424 -17.60 25.49 -0.42
C GLY A 424 -16.12 25.09 -0.58
N GLN A 425 -15.62 24.99 -1.80
CA GLN A 425 -14.22 24.75 -2.11
C GLN A 425 -13.47 26.09 -2.23
N THR A 426 -12.32 26.23 -1.56
CA THR A 426 -11.44 27.40 -1.69
C THR A 426 -10.11 26.98 -2.29
N VAL A 427 -9.86 27.39 -3.53
CA VAL A 427 -8.67 27.02 -4.30
C VAL A 427 -7.82 28.26 -4.56
N THR A 428 -6.51 28.15 -4.30
CA THR A 428 -5.54 29.21 -4.53
C THR A 428 -4.64 28.80 -5.70
N PRO A 429 -4.43 29.65 -6.72
CA PRO A 429 -3.48 29.35 -7.80
C PRO A 429 -2.04 29.34 -7.26
N GLY A 430 -1.18 28.56 -7.91
CA GLY A 430 0.26 28.59 -7.64
C GLY A 430 0.89 29.94 -7.99
N ALA A 431 2.05 30.23 -7.39
CA ALA A 431 2.79 31.44 -7.69
C ALA A 431 3.34 31.42 -9.14
N PRO A 432 3.39 32.57 -9.83
CA PRO A 432 4.01 32.65 -11.15
C PRO A 432 5.46 32.15 -11.15
N LYS A 433 5.85 31.48 -12.23
CA LYS A 433 7.22 31.03 -12.50
C LYS A 433 7.69 31.65 -13.79
N GLU A 434 8.67 32.54 -13.69
CA GLU A 434 9.33 33.11 -14.86
C GLU A 434 10.11 32.03 -15.63
N SER A 435 10.30 32.26 -16.93
CA SER A 435 11.19 31.42 -17.73
C SER A 435 12.61 31.44 -17.16
N GLY A 436 13.25 30.27 -17.16
CA GLY A 436 14.63 30.06 -16.78
C GLY A 436 15.67 30.59 -17.76
N PHE A 437 15.27 31.31 -18.82
CA PHE A 437 16.22 31.88 -19.79
C PHE A 437 17.30 32.74 -19.12
N THR A 438 16.91 33.61 -18.19
CA THR A 438 17.85 34.51 -17.50
C THR A 438 18.40 33.84 -16.24
N SER A 439 17.52 33.23 -15.44
CA SER A 439 17.86 32.50 -14.22
C SER A 439 16.67 31.68 -13.71
N GLY A 440 16.96 30.68 -12.88
CA GLY A 440 15.94 29.81 -12.30
C GLY A 440 15.55 28.64 -13.21
N ASN A 441 14.59 27.85 -12.74
CA ASN A 441 14.26 26.56 -13.35
C ASN A 441 12.98 26.58 -14.18
N GLY A 442 12.29 27.73 -14.31
CA GLY A 442 10.96 27.79 -14.92
C GLY A 442 10.04 26.69 -14.40
N VAL A 443 9.36 26.00 -15.31
CA VAL A 443 8.65 24.74 -15.04
C VAL A 443 9.46 23.48 -15.39
N GLY A 444 10.77 23.63 -15.59
CA GLY A 444 11.73 22.52 -15.67
C GLY A 444 11.78 21.69 -14.39
N ALA A 445 11.61 22.38 -13.25
CA ALA A 445 11.38 21.77 -11.95
C ALA A 445 9.88 21.76 -11.60
N THR A 446 9.49 20.86 -10.70
CA THR A 446 8.12 20.80 -10.18
C THR A 446 7.70 22.15 -9.61
N SER A 447 6.59 22.66 -10.12
CA SER A 447 6.00 23.95 -9.72
C SER A 447 4.53 23.78 -9.37
N GLU A 448 4.04 24.51 -8.37
CA GLU A 448 2.63 24.49 -7.97
C GLU A 448 1.75 25.13 -9.05
N LEU A 449 0.68 24.43 -9.43
CA LEU A 449 -0.38 24.91 -10.32
C LEU A 449 -1.55 25.45 -9.50
N GLY A 450 -1.89 24.78 -8.39
CA GLY A 450 -2.91 25.27 -7.46
C GLY A 450 -3.01 24.38 -6.23
N LYS A 451 -3.66 24.87 -5.19
CA LYS A 451 -3.85 24.13 -3.94
C LYS A 451 -5.16 24.49 -3.25
N ALA A 452 -5.59 23.60 -2.37
CA ALA A 452 -6.64 23.85 -1.40
C ALA A 452 -6.18 23.42 0.00
N ALA A 453 -6.51 24.21 1.02
CA ALA A 453 -6.16 23.90 2.40
C ALA A 453 -7.04 22.77 2.96
N ALA A 454 -6.61 22.17 4.08
CA ALA A 454 -7.42 21.24 4.85
C ALA A 454 -8.79 21.85 5.18
N GLY A 455 -9.85 21.06 5.03
CA GLY A 455 -11.23 21.50 5.20
C GLY A 455 -11.83 22.25 3.99
N ALA A 456 -11.02 22.64 2.99
CA ALA A 456 -11.47 23.42 1.84
C ALA A 456 -11.24 22.74 0.48
N GLY A 457 -10.72 21.50 0.46
CA GLY A 457 -10.30 20.78 -0.74
C GLY A 457 -11.39 20.00 -1.46
N ARG A 458 -12.41 19.52 -0.74
CA ARG A 458 -13.47 18.67 -1.29
C ARG A 458 -14.23 19.35 -2.45
N GLY A 459 -14.43 18.60 -3.52
CA GLY A 459 -15.15 19.03 -4.72
C GLY A 459 -14.30 18.94 -5.98
N VAL A 460 -14.78 19.59 -7.04
CA VAL A 460 -14.13 19.66 -8.35
C VAL A 460 -13.65 21.08 -8.61
N ALA A 461 -12.36 21.22 -8.94
CA ALA A 461 -11.72 22.47 -9.36
C ALA A 461 -11.12 22.34 -10.76
N GLN A 462 -11.14 23.42 -11.53
CA GLN A 462 -10.41 23.51 -12.80
C GLN A 462 -9.31 24.56 -12.71
N LEU A 463 -8.09 24.16 -13.04
CA LEU A 463 -6.89 24.99 -13.05
C LEU A 463 -6.46 25.27 -14.49
N GLY A 464 -5.87 26.44 -14.71
CA GLY A 464 -5.21 26.85 -15.95
C GLY A 464 -3.87 27.51 -15.65
N ALA A 465 -3.16 27.93 -16.70
CA ALA A 465 -2.00 28.80 -16.57
C ALA A 465 -1.70 29.50 -17.90
N ASP A 466 -1.29 30.76 -17.86
CA ASP A 466 -0.64 31.38 -19.02
C ASP A 466 0.78 30.84 -19.14
N LEU A 467 1.25 30.62 -20.36
CA LEU A 467 2.54 30.02 -20.70
C LEU A 467 3.41 31.01 -21.46
N LYS A 468 4.71 31.03 -21.14
CA LYS A 468 5.72 31.86 -21.81
C LYS A 468 7.00 31.06 -22.02
N LEU A 469 7.34 30.78 -23.27
CA LEU A 469 8.57 30.08 -23.65
C LEU A 469 9.58 31.09 -24.19
N ASP A 470 10.74 31.21 -23.54
CA ASP A 470 11.84 32.08 -23.95
C ASP A 470 13.10 31.24 -24.25
N VAL A 471 13.64 31.36 -25.46
CA VAL A 471 14.77 30.53 -25.92
C VAL A 471 15.88 31.35 -26.58
N PRO A 472 17.15 30.92 -26.53
CA PRO A 472 18.28 31.61 -27.16
C PRO A 472 18.13 31.86 -28.67
N VAL A 473 18.76 32.92 -29.18
CA VAL A 473 18.73 33.25 -30.63
C VAL A 473 19.48 32.25 -31.51
N ASP A 474 20.35 31.43 -30.93
CA ASP A 474 21.03 30.31 -31.59
C ASP A 474 20.28 28.98 -31.48
N THR A 475 19.03 29.00 -30.97
CA THR A 475 18.15 27.81 -30.96
C THR A 475 17.96 27.30 -32.39
N THR A 476 18.17 26.00 -32.58
CA THR A 476 18.02 25.37 -33.90
C THR A 476 16.56 25.45 -34.37
N PRO A 477 16.28 25.83 -35.62
CA PRO A 477 14.91 25.82 -36.13
C PRO A 477 14.26 24.43 -36.09
N GLY A 478 13.02 24.34 -35.64
CA GLY A 478 12.26 23.10 -35.62
C GLY A 478 10.96 23.20 -34.82
N ALA A 479 10.09 22.21 -34.98
CA ALA A 479 8.86 22.09 -34.19
C ALA A 479 9.16 21.38 -32.86
N TYR A 480 9.25 22.15 -31.78
CA TYR A 480 9.55 21.65 -30.44
C TYR A 480 8.27 21.18 -29.72
N ARG A 481 8.25 19.93 -29.25
CA ARG A 481 7.14 19.34 -28.49
C ARG A 481 7.60 18.87 -27.11
N ALA A 482 6.75 19.01 -26.11
CA ALA A 482 7.01 18.54 -24.76
C ALA A 482 5.75 18.00 -24.09
N MET A 483 5.94 17.24 -23.02
CA MET A 483 4.87 16.74 -22.16
C MET A 483 4.90 17.44 -20.80
N LEU A 484 3.77 18.02 -20.40
CA LEU A 484 3.54 18.49 -19.03
C LEU A 484 3.11 17.32 -18.16
N ILE A 485 3.91 16.99 -17.15
CA ILE A 485 3.62 15.96 -16.16
C ILE A 485 2.92 16.62 -14.98
N LEU A 486 1.74 16.14 -14.61
CA LEU A 486 0.92 16.66 -13.52
C LEU A 486 0.88 15.68 -12.34
N THR A 487 0.83 16.21 -11.12
CA THR A 487 0.70 15.42 -9.90
C THR A 487 -0.20 16.16 -8.92
N ALA A 488 -1.10 15.44 -8.24
CA ALA A 488 -1.88 15.95 -7.12
C ALA A 488 -1.62 15.08 -5.88
N ILE A 489 -1.40 15.73 -4.74
CA ILE A 489 -1.14 15.11 -3.43
C ILE A 489 -2.03 15.72 -2.36
#